data_AF-A0A3B0BGR5-F1
#
_entry.id   AF-A0A3B0BGR5-F1
#
_cell.length_a   1.000
_cell.length_b   1.000
_cell.length_c   1.000
_cell.angle_alpha   90.00
_cell.angle_beta   90.00
_cell.angle_gamma   90.00
#
_symmetry.space_group_name_H-M   'P 1'
#
loop_
_entity.id
_entity.type
_entity.pdbx_description
1 polymer ?
#
loop_
_entity_poly.entity_id
_entity_poly.type
_entity_poly.pdbx_seq_one_letter_code
_entity_poly.pdbx_strand_id
1 'polypeptide(L)'
;MKKSLITVLSILLLSTACDARPARAVSTAPTNPTSAAAQVALKDISGHWAEATIRQSIQTGYVDGYEDQTFRPEREVSRAEFLKMVLTAVGSKTTAIPATATSAAAMAKASSNWYDTYVNQAIELGFQRKDEFQDEGMDRAMTRLEMARIAVRATDPALQKPEVSIDDRSVMYNATKKGLLQGLDAGELGPDKTTTRAQSVTIIERILAANSGMNLEIDKYAVANAELALKRTNIFTVMPEFFGGKGRPWNVDNLTNETPDGLYKAVVDRVVAVDLEDPNDPNRNILGDVESLVWWGGGNNYFNVSDYPQSYLFIVESHTEFNKDESKTMYSGVIGGLNFYLNGLESRDSKAAREGTLNQFAWVYKPNSQISNAMIIPKHGVQTRGYISLSLMVPAIPPVNSNSIEVFDLLAPKVIE
;
A
#
# COMPACT_ATOMS: atom_id res chain seq x y z
N MET A 1 -31.02 2.64 -44.28
CA MET A 1 -32.13 3.34 -44.98
C MET A 1 -33.35 3.23 -44.07
N LYS A 2 -34.06 4.26 -43.57
CA LYS A 2 -34.24 5.69 -43.86
C LYS A 2 -34.50 6.44 -42.55
N LYS A 3 -34.14 7.73 -42.52
CA LYS A 3 -34.41 8.74 -41.48
C LYS A 3 -35.76 9.45 -41.75
N SER A 4 -36.43 9.95 -40.70
CA SER A 4 -37.39 11.09 -40.71
C SER A 4 -37.42 11.66 -39.29
N LEU A 5 -36.90 12.84 -38.96
CA LEU A 5 -37.34 14.23 -39.21
C LEU A 5 -38.79 14.54 -38.78
N ILE A 6 -38.94 15.32 -37.70
CA ILE A 6 -40.18 15.96 -37.26
C ILE A 6 -39.91 17.47 -37.19
N THR A 7 -40.75 18.24 -37.89
CA THR A 7 -40.77 19.71 -37.94
C THR A 7 -41.93 20.21 -37.08
N VAL A 8 -41.69 21.26 -36.29
CA VAL A 8 -42.65 21.94 -35.41
C VAL A 8 -43.36 23.05 -36.18
N LEU A 9 -44.69 23.19 -36.00
CA LEU A 9 -45.50 24.29 -36.52
C LEU A 9 -46.20 25.02 -35.37
N SER A 10 -46.02 26.34 -35.32
CA SER A 10 -46.54 27.29 -34.34
C SER A 10 -48.03 27.62 -34.57
N ILE A 11 -48.78 27.84 -33.49
CA ILE A 11 -50.09 28.52 -33.52
C ILE A 11 -50.16 29.60 -32.43
N LEU A 12 -50.54 30.79 -32.88
CA LEU A 12 -50.73 32.05 -32.18
C LEU A 12 -52.17 32.16 -31.67
N LEU A 13 -52.43 32.76 -30.49
CA LEU A 13 -53.75 33.27 -30.10
C LEU A 13 -53.62 34.50 -29.18
N LEU A 14 -54.49 35.48 -29.43
CA LEU A 14 -54.42 36.91 -29.09
C LEU A 14 -55.29 37.30 -27.87
N SER A 15 -54.85 38.36 -27.18
CA SER A 15 -55.62 39.44 -26.48
C SER A 15 -56.48 39.05 -25.25
N THR A 16 -56.64 39.86 -24.19
CA THR A 16 -56.92 41.31 -24.11
C THR A 16 -56.36 41.98 -22.85
N ALA A 17 -56.18 43.30 -22.94
CA ALA A 17 -55.50 44.21 -22.02
C ALA A 17 -56.37 44.75 -20.87
N CYS A 18 -55.71 45.30 -19.83
CA CYS A 18 -56.22 46.44 -19.06
C CYS A 18 -55.05 47.32 -18.60
N ASP A 19 -55.16 48.61 -18.91
CA ASP A 19 -54.17 49.67 -18.73
C ASP A 19 -54.04 50.17 -17.28
N ALA A 20 -52.81 50.45 -16.86
CA ALA A 20 -52.47 51.63 -16.04
C ALA A 20 -50.96 51.91 -16.05
N ARG A 21 -50.54 53.04 -16.63
CA ARG A 21 -49.29 53.78 -16.35
C ARG A 21 -49.66 55.01 -15.50
N PRO A 22 -48.75 55.72 -14.77
CA PRO A 22 -47.31 55.84 -15.04
C PRO A 22 -46.38 55.93 -13.80
N ALA A 23 -45.06 55.78 -14.01
CA ALA A 23 -44.01 56.71 -13.55
C ALA A 23 -42.62 56.05 -13.71
N ARG A 24 -41.68 56.83 -14.24
CA ARG A 24 -40.30 56.45 -14.55
C ARG A 24 -39.46 56.52 -13.28
N ALA A 25 -38.97 55.38 -12.78
CA ALA A 25 -37.88 55.32 -11.82
C ALA A 25 -36.64 54.75 -12.52
N VAL A 26 -35.53 55.48 -12.45
CA VAL A 26 -34.20 55.02 -12.87
C VAL A 26 -33.82 53.86 -11.94
N SER A 27 -33.74 52.65 -12.46
CA SER A 27 -33.25 51.49 -11.72
C SER A 27 -31.84 51.15 -12.21
N THR A 28 -30.87 51.47 -11.36
CA THR A 28 -29.50 50.98 -11.42
C THR A 28 -29.54 49.45 -11.27
N ALA A 29 -29.25 48.73 -12.34
CA ALA A 29 -29.07 47.29 -12.29
C ALA A 29 -27.95 46.95 -11.30
N PRO A 30 -28.18 46.08 -10.30
CA PRO A 30 -27.10 45.61 -9.44
C PRO A 30 -26.18 44.72 -10.26
N THR A 31 -24.94 45.14 -10.42
CA THR A 31 -23.83 44.26 -10.81
C THR A 31 -23.70 43.21 -9.73
N ASN A 32 -24.20 42.00 -9.99
CA ASN A 32 -23.80 40.82 -9.23
C ASN A 32 -22.31 40.58 -9.50
N PRO A 33 -21.40 40.68 -8.52
CA PRO A 33 -20.11 40.03 -8.67
C PRO A 33 -20.36 38.54 -8.44
N THR A 34 -20.58 37.79 -9.51
CA THR A 34 -20.29 36.36 -9.47
C THR A 34 -18.78 36.26 -9.30
N SER A 35 -18.34 36.17 -8.05
CA SER A 35 -16.97 35.77 -7.71
C SER A 35 -16.80 34.34 -8.21
N ALA A 36 -16.44 34.20 -9.48
CA ALA A 36 -15.62 33.08 -9.90
C ALA A 36 -14.34 33.22 -9.07
N ALA A 37 -14.17 32.35 -8.07
CA ALA A 37 -12.95 32.27 -7.30
C ALA A 37 -11.79 32.29 -8.31
N ALA A 38 -10.98 33.35 -8.28
CA ALA A 38 -9.89 33.51 -9.21
C ALA A 38 -8.99 32.29 -9.06
N GLN A 39 -9.01 31.40 -10.05
CA GLN A 39 -8.16 30.23 -10.08
C GLN A 39 -6.72 30.74 -9.98
N VAL A 40 -6.05 30.48 -8.84
CA VAL A 40 -4.68 30.94 -8.63
C VAL A 40 -3.84 30.39 -9.78
N ALA A 41 -3.35 31.31 -10.62
CA ALA A 41 -2.56 30.96 -11.79
C ALA A 41 -1.13 30.66 -11.33
N LEU A 42 -0.82 29.38 -11.16
CA LEU A 42 0.51 28.88 -10.80
C LEU A 42 1.29 28.49 -12.06
N LYS A 43 2.55 28.93 -12.15
CA LYS A 43 3.40 28.79 -13.36
C LYS A 43 4.14 27.45 -13.45
N ASP A 44 4.31 26.76 -12.34
CA ASP A 44 5.24 25.64 -12.18
C ASP A 44 4.56 24.28 -11.94
N ILE A 45 3.23 24.22 -12.12
CA ILE A 45 2.45 22.98 -11.92
C ILE A 45 1.89 22.39 -13.22
N SER A 46 2.02 23.08 -14.36
CA SER A 46 1.44 22.61 -15.62
C SER A 46 2.10 21.29 -16.08
N GLY A 47 1.30 20.25 -16.27
CA GLY A 47 1.78 18.92 -16.66
C GLY A 47 2.44 18.13 -15.52
N HIS A 48 2.42 18.68 -14.30
CA HIS A 48 2.90 18.00 -13.11
C HIS A 48 1.87 16.95 -12.64
N TRP A 49 2.31 15.79 -12.17
CA TRP A 49 1.42 14.70 -11.75
C TRP A 49 0.43 15.13 -10.64
N ALA A 50 0.86 16.02 -9.74
CA ALA A 50 0.05 16.56 -8.65
C ALA A 50 -0.76 17.82 -9.02
N GLU A 51 -0.81 18.25 -10.29
CA GLU A 51 -1.43 19.53 -10.69
C GLU A 51 -2.86 19.67 -10.15
N ALA A 52 -3.70 18.66 -10.37
CA ALA A 52 -5.09 18.67 -9.93
C ALA A 52 -5.22 18.76 -8.41
N THR A 53 -4.43 17.95 -7.70
CA THR A 53 -4.36 17.94 -6.23
C THR A 53 -3.90 19.28 -5.67
N ILE A 54 -2.89 19.91 -6.28
CA ILE A 54 -2.40 21.23 -5.86
C ILE A 54 -3.50 22.27 -6.02
N ARG A 55 -4.19 22.30 -7.17
CA ARG A 55 -5.31 23.22 -7.40
C ARG A 55 -6.44 23.01 -6.39
N GLN A 56 -6.78 21.75 -6.11
CA GLN A 56 -7.78 21.40 -5.11
C GLN A 56 -7.38 21.88 -3.70
N SER A 57 -6.13 21.63 -3.30
CA SER A 57 -5.65 21.98 -1.96
C SER A 57 -5.68 23.50 -1.69
N ILE A 58 -5.38 24.31 -2.71
CA ILE A 58 -5.51 25.78 -2.67
C ILE A 58 -6.98 26.19 -2.63
N GLN A 59 -7.85 25.54 -3.40
CA GLN A 59 -9.28 25.82 -3.39
C GLN A 59 -9.92 25.50 -2.03
N THR A 60 -9.46 24.43 -1.37
CA THR A 60 -9.86 24.05 -0.01
C THR A 60 -9.28 25.03 1.04
N GLY A 61 -8.18 25.72 0.73
CA GLY A 61 -7.67 26.83 1.53
C GLY A 61 -6.75 26.46 2.69
N TYR A 62 -6.17 25.25 2.70
CA TYR A 62 -5.20 24.83 3.74
C TYR A 62 -3.73 24.99 3.31
N VAL A 63 -3.49 25.34 2.05
CA VAL A 63 -2.18 25.69 1.49
C VAL A 63 -2.29 26.86 0.55
N ASP A 64 -1.21 27.62 0.46
CA ASP A 64 -1.04 28.72 -0.48
C ASP A 64 0.14 28.47 -1.43
N GLY A 65 0.10 29.17 -2.57
CA GLY A 65 1.27 29.38 -3.42
C GLY A 65 2.16 30.51 -2.89
N TYR A 66 3.28 30.73 -3.56
CA TYR A 66 4.21 31.82 -3.30
C TYR A 66 3.84 33.09 -4.06
N GLU A 67 4.33 34.24 -3.60
CA GLU A 67 4.08 35.56 -4.23
C GLU A 67 4.57 35.64 -5.69
N ASP A 68 5.55 34.83 -6.06
CA ASP A 68 6.11 34.71 -7.41
C ASP A 68 5.23 33.88 -8.38
N GLN A 69 4.03 33.47 -7.94
CA GLN A 69 3.08 32.62 -8.67
C GLN A 69 3.59 31.19 -8.89
N THR A 70 4.36 30.66 -7.93
CA THR A 70 4.81 29.27 -7.91
C THR A 70 4.19 28.48 -6.75
N PHE A 71 4.15 27.16 -6.85
CA PHE A 71 3.80 26.27 -5.73
C PHE A 71 5.04 25.55 -5.17
N ARG A 72 6.06 25.35 -6.00
CA ARG A 72 7.30 24.62 -5.74
C ARG A 72 7.01 23.15 -5.35
N PRO A 73 6.38 22.37 -6.25
CA PRO A 73 5.90 21.02 -5.94
C PRO A 73 6.99 20.09 -5.40
N GLU A 74 8.22 20.25 -5.89
CA GLU A 74 9.39 19.43 -5.52
C GLU A 74 10.16 19.95 -4.30
N ARG A 75 9.75 21.08 -3.70
CA ARG A 75 10.40 21.56 -2.47
C ARG A 75 10.11 20.60 -1.33
N GLU A 76 11.14 20.23 -0.58
CA GLU A 76 11.00 19.48 0.66
C GLU A 76 10.15 20.23 1.69
N VAL A 77 9.36 19.48 2.46
CA VAL A 77 8.49 20.00 3.52
C VAL A 77 9.05 19.63 4.88
N SER A 78 9.12 20.60 5.79
CA SER A 78 9.52 20.30 7.17
C SER A 78 8.39 19.64 7.97
N ARG A 79 8.73 18.95 9.06
CA ARG A 79 7.74 18.36 9.98
C ARG A 79 6.73 19.42 10.47
N ALA A 80 7.22 20.62 10.81
CA ALA A 80 6.40 21.75 11.22
C ALA A 80 5.41 22.20 10.13
N GLU A 81 5.90 22.34 8.90
CA GLU A 81 5.09 22.74 7.75
C GLU A 81 3.98 21.72 7.48
N PHE A 82 4.30 20.42 7.50
CA PHE A 82 3.31 19.38 7.30
C PHE A 82 2.23 19.36 8.38
N LEU A 83 2.60 19.48 9.66
CA LEU A 83 1.63 19.54 10.75
C LEU A 83 0.67 20.71 10.59
N LYS A 84 1.19 21.90 10.23
CA LYS A 84 0.34 23.05 9.92
C LYS A 84 -0.65 22.70 8.81
N MET A 85 -0.16 22.14 7.69
CA MET A 85 -1.00 21.80 6.54
C MET A 85 -2.11 20.81 6.90
N VAL A 86 -1.78 19.68 7.55
CA VAL A 86 -2.77 18.65 7.87
C VAL A 86 -3.79 19.14 8.91
N LEU A 87 -3.36 19.91 9.93
CA LEU A 87 -4.26 20.43 10.94
C LEU A 87 -5.23 21.48 10.39
N THR A 88 -4.74 22.36 9.50
CA THR A 88 -5.61 23.31 8.80
C THR A 88 -6.60 22.57 7.89
N ALA A 89 -6.13 21.55 7.15
CA ALA A 89 -6.98 20.78 6.25
C ALA A 89 -8.13 20.06 6.96
N VAL A 90 -7.87 19.42 8.10
CA VAL A 90 -8.91 18.72 8.88
C VAL A 90 -9.81 19.68 9.68
N GLY A 91 -9.65 20.99 9.52
CA GLY A 91 -10.47 22.01 10.18
C GLY A 91 -10.21 22.15 11.68
N SER A 92 -9.02 21.76 12.16
CA SER A 92 -8.68 21.88 13.57
C SER A 92 -8.54 23.36 13.96
N LYS A 93 -9.25 23.75 15.02
CA LYS A 93 -9.10 25.10 15.60
C LYS A 93 -7.83 25.15 16.44
N THR A 94 -6.74 25.64 15.86
CA THR A 94 -5.57 26.02 16.67
C THR A 94 -5.97 27.19 17.56
N THR A 95 -5.82 27.07 18.88
CA THR A 95 -5.84 28.23 19.76
C THR A 95 -4.63 29.09 19.41
N ALA A 96 -4.87 30.09 18.57
CA ALA A 96 -3.89 31.13 18.30
C ALA A 96 -3.40 31.69 19.64
N ILE A 97 -2.10 31.97 19.74
CA ILE A 97 -1.59 32.81 20.82
C ILE A 97 -2.43 34.09 20.79
N PRO A 98 -3.07 34.47 21.91
CA PRO A 98 -3.92 35.64 21.91
C PRO A 98 -3.16 36.84 21.37
N ALA A 99 -3.72 37.52 20.36
CA ALA A 99 -3.20 38.78 19.82
C ALA A 99 -3.09 39.89 20.90
N THR A 100 -3.60 39.62 22.11
CA THR A 100 -3.55 40.45 23.32
C THR A 100 -2.35 40.18 24.23
N ALA A 101 -1.39 39.34 23.83
CA ALA A 101 -0.11 39.18 24.53
C ALA A 101 0.71 40.49 24.45
N THR A 102 0.50 41.38 25.41
CA THR A 102 1.02 42.76 25.43
C THR A 102 2.39 42.90 26.10
N SER A 103 3.03 41.80 26.53
CA SER A 103 4.38 41.85 27.11
C SER A 103 5.34 40.91 26.41
N ALA A 104 6.60 41.37 26.25
CA ALA A 104 7.69 40.57 25.69
C ALA A 104 7.91 39.25 26.45
N ALA A 105 7.58 39.21 27.75
CA ALA A 105 7.64 38.00 28.58
C ALA A 105 6.46 37.03 28.33
N ALA A 106 5.28 37.52 27.94
CA ALA A 106 4.16 36.68 27.53
C ALA A 106 4.37 36.10 26.13
N MET A 107 4.96 36.87 25.20
CA MET A 107 5.38 36.37 23.89
C MET A 107 6.48 35.31 24.01
N ALA A 108 7.49 35.53 24.87
CA ALA A 108 8.57 34.56 25.09
C ALA A 108 8.13 33.26 25.80
N LYS A 109 6.94 33.25 26.43
CA LYS A 109 6.40 32.10 27.16
C LYS A 109 5.27 31.36 26.41
N ALA A 110 4.76 31.93 25.31
CA ALA A 110 3.61 31.38 24.58
C ALA A 110 3.96 30.58 23.31
N SER A 111 5.15 30.77 22.74
CA SER A 111 5.76 29.86 21.76
C SER A 111 7.20 30.29 21.51
N SER A 112 8.18 29.42 21.73
CA SER A 112 9.54 29.74 21.27
C SER A 112 9.62 29.64 19.75
N ASN A 113 8.77 28.81 19.12
CA ASN A 113 8.75 28.61 17.68
C ASN A 113 7.34 28.78 17.09
N TRP A 114 7.25 29.26 15.85
CA TRP A 114 5.97 29.49 15.17
C TRP A 114 5.07 28.24 15.08
N TYR A 115 5.69 27.05 15.17
CA TYR A 115 5.01 25.77 15.04
C TYR A 115 4.48 25.18 16.35
N ASP A 116 4.79 25.78 17.51
CA ASP A 116 4.46 25.18 18.81
C ASP A 116 2.94 24.95 18.99
N THR A 117 2.10 25.84 18.45
CA THR A 117 0.63 25.67 18.48
C THR A 117 0.19 24.44 17.68
N TYR A 118 0.81 24.16 16.53
CA TYR A 118 0.50 23.01 15.69
C TYR A 118 0.98 21.72 16.34
N VAL A 119 2.18 21.71 16.94
CA VAL A 119 2.70 20.55 17.68
C VAL A 119 1.78 20.20 18.85
N ASN A 120 1.40 21.19 19.67
CA ASN A 120 0.51 20.96 20.81
C ASN A 120 -0.86 20.44 20.36
N GLN A 121 -1.42 21.00 19.28
CA GLN A 121 -2.69 20.55 18.73
C GLN A 121 -2.61 19.13 18.16
N ALA A 122 -1.51 18.79 17.47
CA ALA A 122 -1.29 17.45 16.94
C ALA A 122 -1.17 16.40 18.06
N ILE A 123 -0.56 16.77 19.19
CA ILE A 123 -0.49 15.92 20.38
C ILE A 123 -1.87 15.76 21.01
N GLU A 124 -2.64 16.84 21.15
CA GLU A 124 -4.00 16.80 21.71
C GLU A 124 -4.96 15.92 20.88
N LEU A 125 -4.86 15.98 19.55
CA LEU A 125 -5.63 15.13 18.63
C LEU A 125 -5.08 13.70 18.51
N GLY A 126 -3.94 13.40 19.13
CA GLY A 126 -3.30 12.09 19.05
C GLY A 126 -2.68 11.77 17.69
N PHE A 127 -2.46 12.78 16.83
CA PHE A 127 -1.79 12.62 15.53
C PHE A 127 -0.28 12.44 15.71
N GLN A 128 0.29 13.16 16.69
CA GLN A 128 1.69 13.06 17.10
C GLN A 128 1.79 12.60 18.56
N ARG A 129 2.84 11.87 18.92
CA ARG A 129 3.20 11.57 20.32
C ARG A 129 4.17 12.61 20.88
N LYS A 130 4.16 12.79 22.19
CA LYS A 130 4.98 13.80 22.87
C LYS A 130 6.48 13.55 22.72
N ASP A 131 6.89 12.30 22.61
CA ASP A 131 8.28 11.83 22.47
C ASP A 131 8.73 11.69 21.01
N GLU A 132 7.85 11.99 20.04
CA GLU A 132 8.22 12.04 18.62
C GLU A 132 8.92 13.37 18.28
N PHE A 133 9.84 13.32 17.31
CA PHE A 133 10.58 14.47 16.76
C PHE A 133 11.44 15.23 17.78
N GLN A 134 11.92 14.54 18.83
CA GLN A 134 12.81 15.11 19.86
C GLN A 134 14.28 15.25 19.40
N ASP A 135 14.59 14.80 18.19
CA ASP A 135 15.90 14.78 17.53
C ASP A 135 16.26 16.16 16.93
N GLU A 136 16.47 16.25 15.61
CA GLU A 136 16.74 17.49 14.86
C GLU A 136 15.55 18.47 14.84
N GLY A 137 14.48 18.19 15.59
CA GLY A 137 13.36 19.08 15.81
C GLY A 137 12.39 19.18 14.63
N MET A 138 11.54 20.20 14.65
CA MET A 138 10.41 20.32 13.71
C MET A 138 10.79 20.98 12.37
N ASP A 139 11.94 21.62 12.27
CA ASP A 139 12.42 22.26 11.03
C ASP A 139 13.08 21.26 10.06
N ARG A 140 13.39 20.05 10.53
CA ARG A 140 13.90 18.96 9.69
C ARG A 140 12.90 18.62 8.58
N ALA A 141 13.42 18.29 7.40
CA ALA A 141 12.64 17.70 6.32
C ALA A 141 11.94 16.43 6.80
N MET A 142 10.64 16.33 6.53
CA MET A 142 9.83 15.22 6.99
C MET A 142 10.02 14.00 6.10
N THR A 143 10.24 12.84 6.70
CA THR A 143 10.35 11.59 5.93
C THR A 143 8.98 11.00 5.59
N ARG A 144 8.96 10.08 4.63
CA ARG A 144 7.73 9.38 4.22
C ARG A 144 7.13 8.55 5.36
N LEU A 145 7.96 7.93 6.19
CA LEU A 145 7.48 7.20 7.38
C LEU A 145 6.83 8.14 8.40
N GLU A 146 7.44 9.29 8.67
CA GLU A 146 6.89 10.28 9.60
C GLU A 146 5.55 10.81 9.09
N MET A 147 5.49 11.16 7.81
CA MET A 147 4.25 11.58 7.12
C MET A 147 3.16 10.51 7.22
N ALA A 148 3.51 9.24 6.94
CA ALA A 148 2.60 8.11 7.00
C ALA A 148 2.08 7.88 8.43
N ARG A 149 2.91 8.07 9.46
CA ARG A 149 2.51 7.92 10.87
C ARG A 149 1.43 8.92 11.25
N ILE A 150 1.63 10.19 10.89
CA ILE A 150 0.63 11.23 11.10
C ILE A 150 -0.66 10.91 10.32
N ALA A 151 -0.55 10.52 9.04
CA ALA A 151 -1.71 10.20 8.20
C ALA A 151 -2.55 9.02 8.72
N VAL A 152 -1.88 7.95 9.17
CA VAL A 152 -2.54 6.76 9.72
C VAL A 152 -3.29 7.09 11.01
N ARG A 153 -2.73 7.92 11.90
CA ARG A 153 -3.42 8.38 13.11
C ARG A 153 -4.53 9.38 12.81
N ALA A 154 -4.34 10.25 11.82
CA ALA A 154 -5.36 11.21 11.39
C ALA A 154 -6.62 10.55 10.80
N THR A 155 -6.54 9.27 10.44
CA THR A 155 -7.61 8.49 9.81
C THR A 155 -8.05 7.28 10.64
N ASP A 156 -7.54 7.15 11.87
CA ASP A 156 -7.85 6.02 12.75
C ASP A 156 -7.96 6.45 14.22
N PRO A 157 -9.18 6.66 14.73
CA PRO A 157 -9.39 7.01 16.14
C PRO A 157 -8.83 5.99 17.14
N ALA A 158 -8.68 4.72 16.76
CA ALA A 158 -8.07 3.73 17.64
C ALA A 158 -6.57 4.01 17.82
N LEU A 159 -5.89 4.49 16.78
CA LEU A 159 -4.46 4.80 16.80
C LEU A 159 -4.15 6.18 17.37
N GLN A 160 -5.16 7.02 17.62
CA GLN A 160 -4.98 8.32 18.29
C GLN A 160 -4.74 8.17 19.80
N LYS A 161 -5.18 7.05 20.39
CA LYS A 161 -5.05 6.77 21.82
C LYS A 161 -3.57 6.66 22.24
N PRO A 162 -3.12 7.38 23.29
CA PRO A 162 -1.72 7.40 23.70
C PRO A 162 -1.13 6.02 24.05
N GLU A 163 -1.96 5.11 24.57
CA GLU A 163 -1.57 3.75 24.93
C GLU A 163 -1.37 2.81 23.73
N VAL A 164 -1.82 3.21 22.54
CA VAL A 164 -1.66 2.41 21.33
C VAL A 164 -0.36 2.80 20.63
N SER A 165 0.59 1.87 20.65
CA SER A 165 1.83 1.93 19.88
C SER A 165 1.71 1.08 18.62
N ILE A 166 2.31 1.57 17.54
CA ILE A 166 2.42 0.86 16.27
C ILE A 166 3.86 0.99 15.78
N ASP A 167 4.45 -0.14 15.38
CA ASP A 167 5.79 -0.14 14.80
C ASP A 167 5.79 0.44 13.39
N ASP A 168 6.98 0.79 12.91
CA ASP A 168 7.17 1.50 11.65
C ASP A 168 6.71 0.70 10.42
N ARG A 169 6.86 -0.63 10.44
CA ARG A 169 6.40 -1.49 9.34
C ARG A 169 4.88 -1.53 9.32
N SER A 170 4.24 -1.60 10.49
CA SER A 170 2.79 -1.50 10.63
C SER A 170 2.25 -0.15 10.18
N VAL A 171 2.96 0.95 10.45
CA VAL A 171 2.62 2.29 9.91
C VAL A 171 2.59 2.26 8.39
N MET A 172 3.67 1.81 7.76
CA MET A 172 3.76 1.80 6.29
C MET A 172 2.72 0.88 5.66
N TYR A 173 2.51 -0.31 6.21
CA TYR A 173 1.49 -1.25 5.74
C TYR A 173 0.07 -0.70 5.91
N ASN A 174 -0.26 -0.07 7.04
CA ASN A 174 -1.57 0.54 7.24
C ASN A 174 -1.77 1.73 6.31
N ALA A 175 -0.74 2.55 6.09
CA ALA A 175 -0.79 3.69 5.20
C ALA A 175 -1.02 3.27 3.74
N THR A 176 -0.32 2.24 3.24
CA THR A 176 -0.52 1.75 1.86
C THR A 176 -1.85 1.01 1.72
N LYS A 177 -2.22 0.17 2.69
CA LYS A 177 -3.46 -0.63 2.67
C LYS A 177 -4.73 0.21 2.75
N LYS A 178 -4.70 1.31 3.51
CA LYS A 178 -5.79 2.30 3.50
C LYS A 178 -5.76 3.20 2.26
N GLY A 179 -4.73 3.06 1.42
CA GLY A 179 -4.50 3.94 0.29
C GLY A 179 -4.18 5.37 0.73
N LEU A 180 -3.55 5.61 1.87
CA LEU A 180 -3.08 6.96 2.24
C LEU A 180 -1.74 7.27 1.57
N LEU A 181 -0.87 6.26 1.49
CA LEU A 181 0.45 6.36 0.89
C LEU A 181 0.52 5.49 -0.37
N GLN A 182 0.98 6.08 -1.46
CA GLN A 182 1.35 5.34 -2.67
C GLN A 182 2.87 5.12 -2.70
N GLY A 183 3.31 4.10 -3.43
CA GLY A 183 4.73 3.84 -3.63
C GLY A 183 5.39 4.92 -4.49
N LEU A 184 6.71 4.88 -4.53
CA LEU A 184 7.49 5.53 -5.57
C LEU A 184 7.52 4.60 -6.79
N ASP A 185 8.67 4.45 -7.45
CA ASP A 185 8.81 3.52 -8.57
C ASP A 185 8.65 2.06 -8.12
N ALA A 186 7.89 1.29 -8.90
CA ALA A 186 7.62 -0.14 -8.64
C ALA A 186 7.09 -0.44 -7.23
N GLY A 187 6.37 0.50 -6.63
CA GLY A 187 5.81 0.36 -5.28
C GLY A 187 6.82 0.54 -4.15
N GLU A 188 8.01 1.09 -4.41
CA GLU A 188 9.03 1.32 -3.37
C GLU A 188 8.47 2.23 -2.26
N LEU A 189 8.63 1.82 -1.00
CA LEU A 189 8.07 2.56 0.14
C LEU A 189 8.88 3.81 0.50
N GLY A 190 10.21 3.72 0.43
CA GLY A 190 11.14 4.80 0.75
C GLY A 190 10.92 5.45 2.11
N PRO A 191 10.83 4.72 3.25
CA PRO A 191 10.44 5.29 4.55
C PRO A 191 11.32 6.47 5.00
N ASP A 192 12.62 6.42 4.71
CA ASP A 192 13.59 7.46 5.11
C ASP A 192 13.74 8.59 4.07
N LYS A 193 13.15 8.43 2.87
CA LYS A 193 13.20 9.49 1.86
C LYS A 193 12.39 10.69 2.35
N THR A 194 12.93 11.88 2.14
CA THR A 194 12.26 13.14 2.43
C THR A 194 11.05 13.32 1.53
N THR A 195 10.13 14.17 1.97
CA THR A 195 8.86 14.39 1.28
C THR A 195 8.75 15.77 0.69
N THR A 196 8.08 15.87 -0.45
CA THR A 196 7.88 17.13 -1.17
C THR A 196 6.54 17.77 -0.84
N ARG A 197 6.37 19.04 -1.21
CA ARG A 197 5.09 19.76 -1.09
C ARG A 197 3.97 19.08 -1.86
N ALA A 198 4.25 18.58 -3.06
CA ALA A 198 3.28 17.82 -3.85
C ALA A 198 2.85 16.52 -3.16
N GLN A 199 3.79 15.77 -2.58
CA GLN A 199 3.47 14.57 -1.82
C GLN A 199 2.65 14.89 -0.56
N SER A 200 2.96 16.00 0.09
CA SER A 200 2.28 16.46 1.31
C SER A 200 0.82 16.80 1.07
N VAL A 201 0.50 17.60 0.03
CA VAL A 201 -0.91 17.87 -0.30
C VAL A 201 -1.63 16.61 -0.78
N THR A 202 -0.93 15.71 -1.47
CA THR A 202 -1.53 14.46 -1.95
C THR A 202 -1.97 13.56 -0.79
N ILE A 203 -1.12 13.33 0.21
CA ILE A 203 -1.54 12.51 1.36
C ILE A 203 -2.62 13.21 2.18
N ILE A 204 -2.61 14.55 2.27
CA ILE A 204 -3.64 15.30 3.00
C ILE A 204 -5.01 15.16 2.32
N GLU A 205 -5.10 15.32 0.99
CA GLU A 205 -6.36 15.05 0.27
C GLU A 205 -6.85 13.62 0.50
N ARG A 206 -5.93 12.64 0.59
CA ARG A 206 -6.27 11.24 0.88
C ARG A 206 -6.74 11.05 2.32
N ILE A 207 -6.16 11.76 3.30
CA ILE A 207 -6.66 11.81 4.69
C ILE A 207 -8.09 12.37 4.72
N LEU A 208 -8.35 13.49 4.04
CA LEU A 208 -9.68 14.10 3.98
C LEU A 208 -10.70 13.15 3.35
N ALA A 209 -10.32 12.52 2.24
CA ALA A 209 -11.14 11.53 1.55
C ALA A 209 -11.46 10.32 2.44
N ALA A 210 -10.47 9.72 3.09
CA ALA A 210 -10.66 8.62 4.03
C ALA A 210 -11.59 9.01 5.19
N ASN A 211 -11.42 10.21 5.77
CA ASN A 211 -12.25 10.70 6.87
C ASN A 211 -13.69 11.00 6.45
N SER A 212 -13.93 11.25 5.16
CA SER A 212 -15.28 11.36 4.59
C SER A 212 -15.94 10.00 4.27
N GLY A 213 -15.23 8.89 4.49
CA GLY A 213 -15.70 7.54 4.19
C GLY A 213 -15.52 7.10 2.74
N MET A 214 -14.75 7.84 1.94
CA MET A 214 -14.43 7.44 0.57
C MET A 214 -13.42 6.30 0.54
N ASN A 215 -13.65 5.32 -0.34
CA ASN A 215 -12.68 4.27 -0.63
C ASN A 215 -11.56 4.84 -1.51
N LEU A 216 -10.32 4.68 -1.08
CA LEU A 216 -9.15 5.15 -1.80
C LEU A 216 -8.61 4.04 -2.70
N GLU A 217 -8.23 4.40 -3.92
CA GLU A 217 -7.47 3.51 -4.78
C GLU A 217 -6.13 3.16 -4.14
N ILE A 218 -5.79 1.88 -4.11
CA ILE A 218 -4.54 1.41 -3.51
C ILE A 218 -3.49 1.17 -4.60
N ASP A 219 -2.24 1.47 -4.27
CA ASP A 219 -1.10 1.01 -5.06
C ASP A 219 -0.78 -0.42 -4.62
N LYS A 220 -1.16 -1.40 -5.45
CA LYS A 220 -0.98 -2.82 -5.13
C LYS A 220 0.48 -3.21 -4.87
N TYR A 221 1.44 -2.58 -5.55
CA TYR A 221 2.87 -2.88 -5.37
C TYR A 221 3.38 -2.30 -4.05
N ALA A 222 2.95 -1.08 -3.70
CA ALA A 222 3.27 -0.50 -2.39
C ALA A 222 2.66 -1.31 -1.25
N VAL A 223 1.43 -1.81 -1.41
CA VAL A 223 0.81 -2.71 -0.42
C VAL A 223 1.60 -4.01 -0.31
N ALA A 224 1.95 -4.64 -1.44
CA ALA A 224 2.73 -5.88 -1.46
C ALA A 224 4.12 -5.70 -0.83
N ASN A 225 4.81 -4.60 -1.12
CA ASN A 225 6.13 -4.31 -0.55
C ASN A 225 6.04 -3.98 0.95
N ALA A 226 5.00 -3.28 1.39
CA ALA A 226 4.76 -3.06 2.82
C ALA A 226 4.39 -4.36 3.54
N GLU A 227 3.66 -5.25 2.87
CA GLU A 227 3.36 -6.58 3.39
C GLU A 227 4.63 -7.43 3.52
N LEU A 228 5.53 -7.40 2.52
CA LEU A 228 6.83 -8.05 2.60
C LEU A 228 7.67 -7.51 3.76
N ALA A 229 7.69 -6.18 3.94
CA ALA A 229 8.43 -5.56 5.04
C ALA A 229 7.89 -5.95 6.42
N LEU A 230 6.56 -6.04 6.59
CA LEU A 230 5.91 -6.34 7.86
C LEU A 230 5.85 -7.84 8.17
N LYS A 231 5.45 -8.64 7.19
CA LYS A 231 5.08 -10.06 7.36
C LYS A 231 6.07 -11.02 6.73
N ARG A 232 7.09 -10.53 6.01
CA ARG A 232 8.00 -11.35 5.19
C ARG A 232 7.24 -12.14 4.11
N THR A 233 6.10 -11.62 3.65
CA THR A 233 5.36 -12.19 2.52
C THR A 233 4.47 -11.14 1.84
N ASN A 234 4.12 -11.34 0.56
CA ASN A 234 3.10 -10.56 -0.18
C ASN A 234 1.92 -11.44 -0.67
N ILE A 235 1.82 -12.69 -0.25
CA ILE A 235 0.86 -13.66 -0.81
C ILE A 235 -0.61 -13.22 -0.62
N PHE A 236 -0.91 -12.45 0.43
CA PHE A 236 -2.28 -11.98 0.67
C PHE A 236 -2.66 -10.82 -0.24
N THR A 237 -1.68 -10.05 -0.70
CA THR A 237 -1.88 -8.95 -1.64
C THR A 237 -1.90 -9.44 -3.09
N VAL A 238 -0.99 -10.35 -3.44
CA VAL A 238 -0.80 -10.81 -4.83
C VAL A 238 -1.70 -12.01 -5.18
N MET A 239 -2.01 -12.88 -4.21
CA MET A 239 -2.82 -14.09 -4.41
C MET A 239 -4.03 -14.16 -3.44
N PRO A 240 -4.86 -13.11 -3.35
CA PRO A 240 -5.95 -13.03 -2.37
C PRO A 240 -7.00 -14.14 -2.51
N GLU A 241 -7.19 -14.70 -3.70
CA GLU A 241 -8.13 -15.79 -3.99
C GLU A 241 -7.74 -17.11 -3.31
N PHE A 242 -6.44 -17.32 -3.07
CA PHE A 242 -5.92 -18.48 -2.36
C PHE A 242 -5.85 -18.23 -0.85
N PHE A 243 -5.39 -17.04 -0.44
CA PHE A 243 -4.98 -16.78 0.96
C PHE A 243 -5.89 -15.81 1.72
N GLY A 244 -7.02 -15.38 1.13
CA GLY A 244 -7.96 -14.44 1.76
C GLY A 244 -8.91 -15.04 2.80
N GLY A 245 -8.87 -16.36 3.03
CA GLY A 245 -9.80 -17.04 3.94
C GLY A 245 -9.46 -16.89 5.43
N LYS A 246 -10.40 -17.36 6.28
CA LYS A 246 -10.23 -17.41 7.74
C LYS A 246 -9.47 -18.66 8.16
N GLY A 247 -8.79 -18.64 9.30
CA GLY A 247 -8.11 -19.83 9.84
C GLY A 247 -7.04 -19.45 10.84
N ARG A 248 -6.01 -20.29 11.00
CA ARG A 248 -4.79 -19.96 11.70
C ARG A 248 -4.01 -18.93 10.86
N PRO A 249 -3.89 -17.68 11.33
CA PRO A 249 -3.27 -16.63 10.55
C PRO A 249 -1.77 -16.87 10.40
N TRP A 250 -1.20 -16.24 9.38
CA TRP A 250 0.25 -16.13 9.21
C TRP A 250 0.94 -15.65 10.48
N ASN A 251 1.93 -16.42 10.92
CA ASN A 251 2.78 -16.05 12.04
C ASN A 251 4.25 -15.96 11.61
N VAL A 252 4.82 -14.75 11.70
CA VAL A 252 6.23 -14.47 11.37
C VAL A 252 7.19 -15.24 12.29
N ASP A 253 6.80 -15.50 13.54
CA ASP A 253 7.62 -16.25 14.49
C ASP A 253 7.76 -17.73 14.09
N ASN A 254 6.81 -18.24 13.31
CA ASN A 254 6.82 -19.61 12.80
C ASN A 254 7.67 -19.78 11.54
N LEU A 255 8.37 -18.73 11.08
CA LEU A 255 9.29 -18.78 9.93
C LEU A 255 10.68 -19.32 10.28
N THR A 256 10.90 -19.70 11.54
CA THR A 256 12.14 -20.29 12.02
C THR A 256 11.87 -21.70 12.50
N ASN A 257 12.68 -22.67 12.08
CA ASN A 257 12.56 -24.05 12.53
C ASN A 257 13.93 -24.61 12.93
N GLU A 258 13.97 -25.23 14.11
CA GLU A 258 15.18 -25.81 14.73
C GLU A 258 14.93 -27.29 15.03
N THR A 259 15.97 -28.10 14.87
CA THR A 259 15.89 -29.53 15.20
C THR A 259 15.86 -29.73 16.72
N PRO A 260 15.21 -30.79 17.24
CA PRO A 260 15.08 -30.96 18.70
C PRO A 260 16.42 -31.15 19.45
N ASP A 261 17.48 -31.55 18.75
CA ASP A 261 18.84 -31.66 19.29
C ASP A 261 19.64 -30.35 19.28
N GLY A 262 19.08 -29.27 18.70
CA GLY A 262 19.71 -27.97 18.58
C GLY A 262 20.95 -27.94 17.70
N LEU A 263 21.12 -28.93 16.80
CA LEU A 263 22.25 -29.00 15.88
C LEU A 263 22.02 -28.25 14.57
N TYR A 264 20.77 -28.06 14.16
CA TYR A 264 20.42 -27.41 12.91
C TYR A 264 19.27 -26.42 13.09
N LYS A 265 19.42 -25.23 12.49
CA LYS A 265 18.38 -24.20 12.46
C LYS A 265 18.33 -23.53 11.09
N ALA A 266 17.12 -23.37 10.58
CA ALA A 266 16.87 -22.70 9.31
C ALA A 266 15.75 -21.67 9.45
N VAL A 267 15.84 -20.63 8.61
CA VAL A 267 14.96 -19.47 8.64
C VAL A 267 14.43 -19.23 7.23
N VAL A 268 13.11 -19.09 7.09
CA VAL A 268 12.49 -18.53 5.88
C VAL A 268 12.70 -17.04 5.90
N ASP A 269 13.45 -16.53 4.92
CA ASP A 269 13.72 -15.11 4.74
C ASP A 269 12.46 -14.34 4.33
N ARG A 270 11.74 -14.90 3.36
CA ARG A 270 10.45 -14.41 2.90
C ARG A 270 9.76 -15.42 1.99
N VAL A 271 8.44 -15.30 1.89
CA VAL A 271 7.61 -16.03 0.92
C VAL A 271 7.03 -15.03 -0.08
N VAL A 272 7.47 -15.10 -1.32
CA VAL A 272 7.12 -14.12 -2.37
C VAL A 272 6.22 -14.77 -3.41
N ALA A 273 5.06 -14.16 -3.63
CA ALA A 273 4.23 -14.36 -4.80
C ALA A 273 4.64 -13.36 -5.90
N VAL A 274 4.67 -13.84 -7.14
CA VAL A 274 4.88 -13.08 -8.36
C VAL A 274 3.69 -13.34 -9.28
N ASP A 275 3.03 -12.31 -9.76
CA ASP A 275 2.01 -12.43 -10.80
C ASP A 275 2.68 -12.47 -12.20
N LEU A 276 2.59 -13.62 -12.89
CA LEU A 276 3.18 -13.77 -14.22
C LEU A 276 2.36 -13.11 -15.33
N GLU A 277 1.09 -12.79 -15.07
CA GLU A 277 0.22 -12.06 -15.99
C GLU A 277 0.59 -10.58 -16.01
N ASP A 278 1.16 -10.10 -14.92
CA ASP A 278 1.59 -8.73 -14.76
C ASP A 278 3.06 -8.55 -15.17
N PRO A 279 3.34 -7.97 -16.35
CA PRO A 279 4.71 -7.74 -16.78
C PRO A 279 5.46 -6.73 -15.91
N ASN A 280 4.74 -5.96 -15.07
CA ASN A 280 5.32 -4.95 -14.19
C ASN A 280 5.44 -5.41 -12.73
N ASP A 281 5.18 -6.69 -12.42
CA ASP A 281 5.40 -7.19 -11.07
C ASP A 281 6.87 -6.97 -10.65
N PRO A 282 7.14 -6.26 -9.53
CA PRO A 282 8.50 -5.90 -9.12
C PRO A 282 9.37 -7.11 -8.78
N ASN A 283 8.76 -8.28 -8.52
CA ASN A 283 9.43 -9.49 -8.08
C ASN A 283 9.69 -10.49 -9.23
N ARG A 284 9.34 -10.14 -10.48
CA ARG A 284 9.39 -11.05 -11.64
C ARG A 284 10.78 -11.66 -11.91
N ASN A 285 11.84 -10.97 -11.51
CA ASN A 285 13.22 -11.39 -11.77
C ASN A 285 13.90 -12.09 -10.57
N ILE A 286 13.20 -12.40 -9.47
CA ILE A 286 13.80 -13.07 -8.30
C ILE A 286 14.46 -14.39 -8.68
N LEU A 287 13.84 -15.16 -9.58
CA LEU A 287 14.40 -16.42 -10.07
C LEU A 287 15.27 -16.24 -11.32
N GLY A 288 15.57 -15.01 -11.74
CA GLY A 288 16.15 -14.70 -13.04
C GLY A 288 15.08 -14.59 -14.13
N ASP A 289 15.50 -14.73 -15.38
CA ASP A 289 14.61 -14.58 -16.53
C ASP A 289 13.54 -15.69 -16.56
N VAL A 290 12.26 -15.30 -16.56
CA VAL A 290 11.11 -16.20 -16.62
C VAL A 290 11.16 -17.09 -17.87
N GLU A 291 11.70 -16.60 -18.99
CA GLU A 291 11.84 -17.40 -20.22
C GLU A 291 12.79 -18.59 -20.06
N SER A 292 13.69 -18.53 -19.09
CA SER A 292 14.60 -19.63 -18.77
C SER A 292 13.99 -20.68 -17.85
N LEU A 293 12.85 -20.40 -17.22
CA LEU A 293 12.27 -21.26 -16.19
C LEU A 293 11.39 -22.35 -16.80
N VAL A 294 11.47 -23.54 -16.23
CA VAL A 294 10.59 -24.67 -16.57
C VAL A 294 9.88 -25.19 -15.34
N TRP A 295 8.65 -25.68 -15.50
CA TRP A 295 7.94 -26.42 -14.47
C TRP A 295 7.89 -27.90 -14.80
N TRP A 296 7.84 -28.74 -13.76
CA TRP A 296 7.84 -30.20 -13.90
C TRP A 296 6.42 -30.77 -13.97
N GLY A 297 6.08 -31.36 -15.11
CA GLY A 297 4.77 -32.01 -15.32
C GLY A 297 4.73 -33.49 -14.93
N GLY A 298 5.84 -34.07 -14.47
CA GLY A 298 5.93 -35.46 -14.06
C GLY A 298 6.81 -36.30 -15.00
N GLY A 299 7.55 -37.26 -14.42
CA GLY A 299 8.52 -38.06 -15.17
C GLY A 299 9.64 -37.18 -15.71
N ASN A 300 9.93 -37.28 -17.01
CA ASN A 300 10.93 -36.45 -17.69
C ASN A 300 10.30 -35.25 -18.44
N ASN A 301 9.04 -34.91 -18.16
CA ASN A 301 8.33 -33.84 -18.85
C ASN A 301 8.50 -32.49 -18.14
N TYR A 302 9.00 -31.51 -18.88
CA TYR A 302 9.22 -30.14 -18.44
C TYR A 302 8.64 -29.18 -19.47
N PHE A 303 8.02 -28.11 -19.01
CA PHE A 303 7.35 -27.12 -19.85
C PHE A 303 7.79 -25.71 -19.44
N ASN A 304 7.90 -24.79 -20.38
CA ASN A 304 8.34 -23.43 -20.09
C ASN A 304 7.31 -22.72 -19.21
N VAL A 305 7.77 -21.98 -18.21
CA VAL A 305 6.90 -21.16 -17.35
C VAL A 305 6.27 -20.02 -18.15
N SER A 306 7.00 -19.44 -19.10
CA SER A 306 6.55 -18.34 -19.96
C SER A 306 5.32 -18.67 -20.81
N ASP A 307 5.03 -19.95 -21.07
CA ASP A 307 3.85 -20.39 -21.81
C ASP A 307 2.54 -20.28 -20.98
N TYR A 308 2.64 -19.97 -19.67
CA TYR A 308 1.51 -19.94 -18.73
C TYR A 308 1.42 -18.59 -18.01
N PRO A 309 1.17 -17.46 -18.70
CA PRO A 309 1.10 -16.14 -18.07
C PRO A 309 -0.03 -16.02 -17.03
N GLN A 310 -1.11 -16.81 -17.15
CA GLN A 310 -2.22 -16.85 -16.19
C GLN A 310 -1.88 -17.68 -14.94
N SER A 311 -0.74 -17.39 -14.31
CA SER A 311 -0.26 -18.10 -13.14
C SER A 311 0.56 -17.21 -12.22
N TYR A 312 0.81 -17.71 -11.01
CA TYR A 312 1.73 -17.12 -10.06
C TYR A 312 2.99 -17.97 -9.92
N LEU A 313 4.11 -17.33 -9.58
CA LEU A 313 5.21 -18.02 -8.92
C LEU A 313 5.08 -17.83 -7.41
N PHE A 314 5.13 -18.93 -6.67
CA PHE A 314 5.22 -18.95 -5.20
C PHE A 314 6.64 -19.35 -4.83
N ILE A 315 7.40 -18.43 -4.23
CA ILE A 315 8.83 -18.55 -3.97
C ILE A 315 9.08 -18.51 -2.47
N VAL A 316 9.84 -19.47 -1.96
CA VAL A 316 10.30 -19.50 -0.56
C VAL A 316 11.79 -19.24 -0.55
N GLU A 317 12.21 -18.07 -0.11
CA GLU A 317 13.62 -17.79 0.16
C GLU A 317 13.93 -18.16 1.60
N SER A 318 15.03 -18.88 1.81
CA SER A 318 15.44 -19.35 3.14
C SER A 318 16.95 -19.54 3.20
N HIS A 319 17.50 -19.49 4.41
CA HIS A 319 18.88 -19.84 4.68
C HIS A 319 19.00 -20.77 5.90
N THR A 320 20.13 -21.47 5.97
CA THR A 320 20.54 -22.18 7.19
C THR A 320 21.24 -21.18 8.10
N GLU A 321 20.70 -20.95 9.30
CA GLU A 321 21.29 -20.05 10.30
C GLU A 321 22.50 -20.71 10.96
N PHE A 322 22.40 -21.99 11.32
CA PHE A 322 23.56 -22.79 11.71
C PHE A 322 23.36 -24.28 11.40
N ASN A 323 24.48 -24.96 11.16
CA ASN A 323 24.61 -26.41 11.18
C ASN A 323 25.86 -26.77 11.98
N LYS A 324 25.67 -27.31 13.19
CA LYS A 324 26.77 -27.66 14.12
C LYS A 324 27.40 -29.02 13.84
N ASP A 325 26.85 -29.79 12.89
CA ASP A 325 27.36 -31.11 12.53
C ASP A 325 27.39 -31.28 11.00
N GLU A 326 28.37 -30.61 10.38
CA GLU A 326 28.60 -30.62 8.92
C GLU A 326 28.94 -32.02 8.38
N SER A 327 29.35 -32.95 9.26
CA SER A 327 29.66 -34.33 8.89
C SER A 327 28.42 -35.17 8.57
N LYS A 328 27.25 -34.73 9.06
CA LYS A 328 25.97 -35.40 8.85
C LYS A 328 25.29 -34.87 7.60
N THR A 329 25.34 -35.68 6.55
CA THR A 329 24.71 -35.37 5.27
C THR A 329 23.18 -35.26 5.32
N MET A 330 22.50 -35.66 6.40
CA MET A 330 21.04 -35.53 6.53
C MET A 330 20.56 -34.15 6.98
N TYR A 331 21.44 -33.33 7.58
CA TYR A 331 21.21 -31.89 7.65
C TYR A 331 21.56 -31.18 6.33
N SER A 332 22.19 -31.91 5.38
CA SER A 332 22.74 -31.35 4.13
C SER A 332 22.46 -32.16 2.84
N GLY A 333 21.37 -32.93 2.75
CA GLY A 333 21.07 -33.73 1.56
C GLY A 333 19.63 -34.23 1.59
N VAL A 334 18.74 -33.77 0.71
CA VAL A 334 18.84 -33.59 -0.74
C VAL A 334 18.49 -32.13 -1.07
N ILE A 335 19.42 -31.36 -1.64
CA ILE A 335 19.26 -29.94 -2.02
C ILE A 335 19.32 -28.93 -0.83
N GLY A 336 20.31 -29.06 0.06
CA GLY A 336 20.90 -27.96 0.85
C GLY A 336 20.01 -26.80 1.37
N GLY A 337 18.87 -27.09 2.01
CA GLY A 337 17.99 -26.04 2.54
C GLY A 337 16.81 -26.52 3.37
N LEU A 338 15.99 -25.57 3.83
CA LEU A 338 14.75 -25.81 4.55
C LEU A 338 13.70 -26.44 3.61
N ASN A 339 13.09 -27.56 4.03
CA ASN A 339 11.96 -28.13 3.30
C ASN A 339 10.67 -27.38 3.64
N PHE A 340 9.81 -27.19 2.65
CA PHE A 340 8.46 -26.68 2.88
C PHE A 340 7.42 -27.51 2.15
N TYR A 341 6.22 -27.54 2.71
CA TYR A 341 5.05 -28.20 2.15
C TYR A 341 3.91 -27.20 2.08
N LEU A 342 3.49 -26.88 0.85
CA LEU A 342 2.25 -26.17 0.61
C LEU A 342 1.13 -27.21 0.42
N ASN A 343 0.33 -27.41 1.47
CA ASN A 343 -0.75 -28.39 1.51
C ASN A 343 -2.07 -27.75 1.12
N GLY A 344 -3.05 -28.61 0.83
CA GLY A 344 -4.42 -28.18 0.58
C GLY A 344 -4.71 -27.82 -0.88
N LEU A 345 -3.70 -27.81 -1.74
CA LEU A 345 -3.88 -27.74 -3.19
C LEU A 345 -3.99 -29.18 -3.74
N GLU A 346 -4.92 -29.44 -4.66
CA GLU A 346 -5.14 -30.77 -5.26
C GLU A 346 -4.75 -30.84 -6.73
N SER A 347 -4.24 -32.01 -7.15
CA SER A 347 -4.00 -32.37 -8.54
C SER A 347 -5.26 -32.99 -9.12
N ARG A 348 -5.89 -32.32 -10.10
CA ARG A 348 -7.10 -32.82 -10.79
C ARG A 348 -6.80 -33.97 -11.75
N ASP A 349 -5.71 -33.87 -12.49
CA ASP A 349 -5.33 -34.82 -13.52
C ASP A 349 -3.82 -34.78 -13.77
N SER A 350 -3.11 -35.62 -13.02
CA SER A 350 -1.66 -35.79 -13.18
C SER A 350 -1.25 -36.29 -14.58
N LYS A 351 -2.17 -36.85 -15.37
CA LYS A 351 -1.90 -37.23 -16.76
C LYS A 351 -1.90 -36.00 -17.66
N ALA A 352 -2.90 -35.14 -17.56
CA ALA A 352 -2.95 -33.89 -18.32
C ALA A 352 -1.73 -32.98 -18.03
N ALA A 353 -1.24 -32.97 -16.78
CA ALA A 353 -0.01 -32.27 -16.43
C ALA A 353 1.24 -32.81 -17.15
N ARG A 354 1.33 -34.14 -17.34
CA ARG A 354 2.41 -34.76 -18.14
C ARG A 354 2.31 -34.43 -19.62
N GLU A 355 1.14 -34.01 -20.08
CA GLU A 355 0.84 -33.59 -21.45
C GLU A 355 0.94 -32.06 -21.62
N GLY A 356 1.34 -31.32 -20.57
CA GLY A 356 1.55 -29.86 -20.64
C GLY A 356 0.35 -29.02 -20.22
N THR A 357 -0.67 -29.60 -19.59
CA THR A 357 -1.76 -28.79 -19.03
C THR A 357 -1.43 -28.40 -17.59
N LEU A 358 -1.23 -27.11 -17.33
CA LEU A 358 -1.05 -26.58 -15.98
C LEU A 358 -2.41 -26.47 -15.28
N ASN A 359 -2.85 -27.56 -14.64
CA ASN A 359 -4.11 -27.68 -13.89
C ASN A 359 -3.89 -27.99 -12.39
N GLN A 360 -2.64 -27.84 -11.96
CA GLN A 360 -2.15 -28.13 -10.62
C GLN A 360 -0.95 -27.22 -10.33
N PHE A 361 -0.57 -27.16 -9.07
CA PHE A 361 0.72 -26.61 -8.69
C PHE A 361 1.84 -27.52 -9.15
N ALA A 362 2.96 -26.94 -9.56
CA ALA A 362 4.12 -27.70 -9.98
C ALA A 362 5.42 -27.02 -9.54
N TRP A 363 6.44 -27.81 -9.25
CA TRP A 363 7.76 -27.30 -8.94
C TRP A 363 8.39 -26.64 -10.16
N VAL A 364 9.01 -25.48 -9.92
CA VAL A 364 9.75 -24.71 -10.92
C VAL A 364 11.25 -24.97 -10.74
N TYR A 365 11.94 -25.09 -11.86
CA TYR A 365 13.37 -25.38 -11.93
C TYR A 365 14.06 -24.41 -12.88
N LYS A 366 15.35 -24.15 -12.61
CA LYS A 366 16.25 -23.56 -13.60
C LYS A 366 16.95 -24.68 -14.37
N PRO A 367 17.16 -24.55 -15.69
CA PRO A 367 17.96 -25.49 -16.45
C PRO A 367 19.33 -25.70 -15.79
N ASN A 368 19.72 -26.96 -15.60
CA ASN A 368 21.00 -27.36 -14.99
C ASN A 368 21.19 -27.00 -13.51
N SER A 369 20.12 -26.68 -12.77
CA SER A 369 20.19 -26.40 -11.33
C SER A 369 19.08 -27.08 -10.55
N GLN A 370 19.42 -27.80 -9.49
CA GLN A 370 18.46 -28.26 -8.49
C GLN A 370 18.18 -27.09 -7.53
N ILE A 371 17.36 -26.12 -7.94
CA ILE A 371 16.81 -25.13 -7.01
C ILE A 371 15.32 -25.38 -6.98
N SER A 372 14.83 -26.03 -5.92
CA SER A 372 13.41 -26.35 -5.74
C SER A 372 12.84 -25.51 -4.59
N ASN A 373 12.91 -24.20 -4.73
CA ASN A 373 12.33 -23.26 -3.76
C ASN A 373 11.14 -22.48 -4.32
N ALA A 374 10.66 -22.85 -5.50
CA ALA A 374 9.57 -22.16 -6.18
C ALA A 374 8.56 -23.13 -6.81
N MET A 375 7.31 -22.72 -6.82
CA MET A 375 6.19 -23.44 -7.43
C MET A 375 5.45 -22.51 -8.39
N ILE A 376 4.98 -23.03 -9.52
CA ILE A 376 4.03 -22.34 -10.39
C ILE A 376 2.61 -22.75 -10.00
N ILE A 377 1.70 -21.79 -9.90
CA ILE A 377 0.32 -22.00 -9.47
C ILE A 377 -0.61 -21.30 -10.47
N PRO A 378 -1.41 -22.03 -11.26
CA PRO A 378 -2.34 -21.40 -12.20
C PRO A 378 -3.43 -20.63 -11.44
N LYS A 379 -3.85 -19.48 -11.98
CA LYS A 379 -4.88 -18.63 -11.37
C LYS A 379 -6.26 -19.29 -11.35
N HIS A 380 -6.51 -20.16 -12.33
CA HIS A 380 -7.82 -20.74 -12.61
C HIS A 380 -7.73 -22.25 -12.78
N GLY A 381 -8.85 -22.95 -12.61
CA GLY A 381 -8.93 -24.40 -12.85
C GLY A 381 -8.28 -25.26 -11.78
N VAL A 382 -8.00 -24.70 -10.59
CA VAL A 382 -7.39 -25.40 -9.45
C VAL A 382 -8.46 -25.83 -8.45
N GLN A 383 -8.33 -27.04 -7.91
CA GLN A 383 -9.10 -27.48 -6.75
C GLN A 383 -8.27 -27.40 -5.48
N THR A 384 -8.91 -26.97 -4.40
CA THR A 384 -8.32 -27.02 -3.06
C THR A 384 -9.10 -28.01 -2.20
N ARG A 385 -8.49 -28.44 -1.09
CA ARG A 385 -9.12 -29.29 -0.07
C ARG A 385 -10.13 -28.53 0.79
N GLY A 386 -10.45 -27.28 0.45
CA GLY A 386 -11.18 -26.36 1.32
C GLY A 386 -10.28 -25.65 2.33
N TYR A 387 -8.98 -25.91 2.31
CA TYR A 387 -7.95 -25.23 3.08
C TYR A 387 -6.65 -25.17 2.29
N ILE A 388 -5.75 -24.27 2.68
CA ILE A 388 -4.35 -24.20 2.24
C ILE A 388 -3.49 -23.95 3.48
N SER A 389 -2.43 -24.73 3.64
CA SER A 389 -1.47 -24.54 4.74
C SER A 389 -0.04 -24.60 4.26
N LEU A 390 0.85 -23.88 4.93
CA LEU A 390 2.29 -23.94 4.70
C LEU A 390 2.95 -24.52 5.94
N SER A 391 3.70 -25.61 5.77
CA SER A 391 4.49 -26.21 6.84
C SER A 391 5.97 -26.21 6.46
N LEU A 392 6.83 -25.87 7.41
CA LEU A 392 8.28 -25.92 7.30
C LEU A 392 8.78 -27.16 8.02
N MET A 393 9.68 -27.91 7.39
CA MET A 393 10.23 -29.13 7.96
C MET A 393 11.75 -29.09 7.96
N VAL A 394 12.33 -29.34 9.13
CA VAL A 394 13.76 -29.61 9.28
C VAL A 394 13.96 -31.11 9.54
N PRO A 395 14.73 -31.82 8.71
CA PRO A 395 15.02 -33.23 8.93
C PRO A 395 15.94 -33.38 10.15
N ALA A 396 15.70 -34.41 10.97
CA ALA A 396 16.58 -34.79 12.07
C ALA A 396 17.05 -36.24 11.94
N ILE A 397 18.17 -36.57 12.56
CA ILE A 397 18.76 -37.91 12.49
C ILE A 397 18.20 -38.78 13.63
N PRO A 398 17.77 -40.03 13.34
CA PRO A 398 17.42 -40.99 14.38
C PRO A 398 18.49 -41.09 15.49
N PRO A 399 18.10 -41.14 16.77
CA PRO A 399 16.74 -41.35 17.27
C PRO A 399 15.89 -40.06 17.37
N VAL A 400 16.40 -38.90 16.93
CA VAL A 400 15.67 -37.63 16.96
C VAL A 400 14.70 -37.56 15.79
N ASN A 401 13.43 -37.24 16.08
CA ASN A 401 12.41 -37.06 15.06
C ASN A 401 12.57 -35.69 14.36
N SER A 402 12.22 -35.63 13.07
CA SER A 402 12.11 -34.37 12.34
C SER A 402 11.17 -33.40 13.05
N ASN A 403 11.42 -32.10 12.90
CA ASN A 403 10.54 -31.06 13.43
C ASN A 403 9.78 -30.36 12.31
N SER A 404 8.48 -30.16 12.50
CA SER A 404 7.60 -29.50 11.55
C SER A 404 6.86 -28.36 12.24
N ILE A 405 6.86 -27.19 11.62
CA ILE A 405 6.17 -26.00 12.10
C ILE A 405 5.22 -25.53 11.02
N GLU A 406 3.95 -25.34 11.38
CA GLU A 406 2.97 -24.76 10.48
C GLU A 406 3.00 -23.22 10.57
N VAL A 407 3.20 -22.56 9.42
CA VAL A 407 3.28 -21.10 9.29
C VAL A 407 1.89 -20.48 9.26
N PHE A 408 0.95 -21.12 8.55
CA PHE A 408 -0.46 -20.76 8.47
C PHE A 408 -1.30 -21.97 8.07
N ASP A 409 -2.60 -21.88 8.35
CA ASP A 409 -3.64 -22.79 7.85
C ASP A 409 -4.93 -22.01 7.65
N LEU A 410 -5.32 -21.81 6.39
CA LEU A 410 -6.41 -20.93 5.99
C LEU A 410 -7.44 -21.70 5.19
N LEU A 411 -8.72 -21.39 5.42
CA LEU A 411 -9.79 -21.84 4.54
C LEU A 411 -9.55 -21.30 3.13
N ALA A 412 -9.82 -22.14 2.13
CA ALA A 412 -9.72 -21.76 0.73
C ALA A 412 -10.97 -22.20 -0.03
N PRO A 413 -11.37 -21.51 -1.10
CA PRO A 413 -12.44 -21.99 -1.97
C PRO A 413 -12.08 -23.37 -2.52
N LYS A 414 -13.02 -24.33 -2.49
CA LYS A 414 -12.80 -25.69 -3.01
C LYS A 414 -12.43 -25.70 -4.51
N VAL A 415 -12.87 -24.70 -5.24
CA VAL A 415 -12.55 -24.48 -6.64
C VAL A 415 -12.18 -23.00 -6.80
N ILE A 416 -11.05 -22.76 -7.43
CA ILE A 416 -10.69 -21.44 -7.97
C ILE A 416 -11.10 -21.51 -9.44
N GLU A 417 -12.25 -20.90 -9.74
CA GLU A 417 -12.84 -20.88 -11.09
C GLU A 417 -11.94 -20.17 -12.08
#